data_AF-A0A379SDS8-F1
#
_entry.id   AF-A0A379SDS8-F1
#
_cell.length_a   1.000
_cell.length_b   1.000
_cell.length_c   1.000
_cell.angle_alpha   90.00
_cell.angle_beta   90.00
_cell.angle_gamma   90.00
#
_symmetry.space_group_name_H-M   'P 1'
#
loop_
_entity.id
_entity.type
_entity.pdbx_description
1 polymer ?
#
loop_
_entity_poly.entity_id
_entity_poly.type
_entity_poly.pdbx_seq_one_letter_code
_entity_poly.pdbx_strand_id
1 'polypeptide(L)'
;MTTQLEQAWELAKQRFAAVGIDVEEALRQLDRLPVSMHCWQGDDVAGFENPEGSLTGGIQATGNYPGKARNATELRADLEKALSLIPGPKRLNLHAIYLESDTPVARDQIKPEHFKNWVAWAKAHKLGLDFNPSCFSHPLSADGFTLAHADDNIRQFWDRSLQSQSPRLGILR
;
A
#
# COMPACT_ATOMS: atom_id res chain seq x y z
N MET A 1 35.04 -22.53 -3.24
CA MET A 1 34.13 -23.51 -2.60
C MET A 1 32.71 -23.14 -2.98
N THR A 2 31.94 -24.07 -3.53
CA THR A 2 30.49 -23.90 -3.75
C THR A 2 29.76 -23.93 -2.41
N THR A 3 28.73 -23.10 -2.24
CA THR A 3 27.96 -23.01 -1.00
C THR A 3 27.02 -24.22 -0.83
N GLN A 4 26.52 -24.46 0.39
CA GLN A 4 25.44 -25.45 0.58
C GLN A 4 24.19 -25.11 -0.25
N LEU A 5 23.92 -23.81 -0.46
CA LEU A 5 22.83 -23.33 -1.30
C LEU A 5 23.02 -23.73 -2.76
N GLU A 6 24.23 -23.56 -3.30
CA GLU A 6 24.56 -23.94 -4.69
C GLU A 6 24.36 -25.44 -4.92
N GLN A 7 24.82 -26.27 -3.98
CA GLN A 7 24.66 -27.72 -4.07
C GLN A 7 23.20 -28.14 -4.02
N ALA A 8 22.41 -27.53 -3.12
CA ALA A 8 20.97 -27.79 -3.04
C ALA A 8 20.22 -27.32 -4.30
N TRP A 9 20.61 -26.16 -4.86
CA TRP A 9 20.05 -25.61 -6.10
C TRP A 9 20.27 -26.55 -7.28
N GLU A 10 21.50 -27.03 -7.50
CA GLU A 10 21.82 -27.92 -8.61
C GLU A 10 21.08 -29.27 -8.50
N LEU A 11 20.94 -29.81 -7.29
CA LEU A 11 20.13 -31.00 -7.05
C LEU A 11 18.65 -30.75 -7.37
N ALA A 12 18.08 -29.62 -6.93
CA ALA A 12 16.70 -29.26 -7.22
C ALA A 12 16.46 -29.06 -8.73
N LYS A 13 17.36 -28.36 -9.41
CA LYS A 13 17.34 -28.12 -10.86
C LYS A 13 17.23 -29.43 -11.65
N GLN A 14 18.03 -30.44 -11.30
CA GLN A 14 17.95 -31.77 -11.91
C GLN A 14 16.60 -32.46 -11.64
N ARG A 15 16.08 -32.34 -10.41
CA ARG A 15 14.79 -32.96 -10.02
C ARG A 15 13.60 -32.37 -10.77
N PHE A 16 13.58 -31.05 -10.98
CA PHE A 16 12.54 -30.39 -11.78
C PHE A 16 12.69 -30.67 -13.28
N ALA A 17 13.92 -30.69 -13.80
CA ALA A 17 14.19 -31.04 -15.20
C ALA A 17 13.68 -32.46 -15.55
N ALA A 18 13.79 -33.42 -14.61
CA ALA A 18 13.29 -34.78 -14.79
C ALA A 18 11.77 -34.88 -15.03
N VAL A 19 11.01 -33.86 -14.66
CA VAL A 19 9.55 -33.75 -14.93
C VAL A 19 9.22 -32.66 -15.97
N GLY A 20 10.22 -32.19 -16.72
CA GLY A 20 10.04 -31.24 -17.81
C GLY A 20 9.90 -29.77 -17.39
N ILE A 21 10.36 -29.41 -16.18
CA ILE A 21 10.33 -28.02 -15.69
C ILE A 21 11.72 -27.40 -15.74
N ASP A 22 11.86 -26.26 -16.44
CA ASP A 22 13.04 -25.39 -16.39
C ASP A 22 12.90 -24.40 -15.22
N VAL A 23 13.70 -24.61 -14.17
CA VAL A 23 13.70 -23.74 -12.98
C VAL A 23 14.30 -22.36 -13.25
N GLU A 24 15.19 -22.23 -14.24
CA GLU A 24 15.74 -20.92 -14.63
C GLU A 24 14.65 -20.09 -15.31
N GLU A 25 13.79 -20.73 -16.11
CA GLU A 25 12.61 -20.09 -16.67
C GLU A 25 11.60 -19.75 -15.58
N ALA A 26 11.37 -20.63 -14.61
CA ALA A 26 10.48 -20.35 -13.49
C ALA A 26 10.91 -19.09 -12.71
N LEU A 27 12.21 -18.91 -12.46
CA LEU A 27 12.73 -17.69 -11.82
C LEU A 27 12.55 -16.45 -12.69
N ARG A 28 12.81 -16.54 -14.02
CA ARG A 28 12.54 -15.42 -14.95
C ARG A 28 11.07 -15.04 -14.99
N GLN A 29 10.16 -15.99 -14.89
CA GLN A 29 8.72 -15.73 -14.83
C GLN A 29 8.32 -15.10 -13.49
N LEU A 30 8.91 -15.55 -12.38
CA LEU A 30 8.68 -14.98 -11.05
C LEU A 30 9.03 -13.49 -11.02
N ASP A 31 10.13 -13.08 -11.67
CA ASP A 31 10.56 -11.69 -11.77
C ASP A 31 9.63 -10.77 -12.58
N ARG A 32 8.57 -11.33 -13.19
CA ARG A 32 7.55 -10.58 -13.93
C ARG A 32 6.25 -10.40 -13.15
N LEU A 33 6.15 -10.95 -11.94
CA LEU A 33 4.94 -10.97 -11.12
C LEU A 33 5.09 -10.03 -9.92
N PRO A 34 4.81 -8.72 -10.08
CA PRO A 34 4.91 -7.76 -8.98
C PRO A 34 3.89 -8.05 -7.88
N VAL A 35 4.36 -8.05 -6.63
CA VAL A 35 3.48 -8.07 -5.44
C VAL A 35 3.26 -6.64 -4.96
N SER A 36 2.00 -6.21 -4.88
CA SER A 36 1.65 -4.90 -4.34
C SER A 36 1.46 -4.96 -2.83
N MET A 37 2.44 -4.40 -2.10
CA MET A 37 2.46 -4.40 -0.64
C MET A 37 1.57 -3.28 -0.12
N HIS A 38 0.73 -3.58 0.86
CA HIS A 38 -0.13 -2.60 1.49
C HIS A 38 0.64 -1.66 2.43
N CYS A 39 0.43 -0.35 2.33
CA CYS A 39 1.11 0.63 3.19
C CYS A 39 0.64 0.55 4.65
N TRP A 40 -0.63 0.21 4.89
CA TRP A 40 -1.27 0.36 6.19
C TRP A 40 -0.84 -0.62 7.27
N GLN A 41 -0.07 -1.64 6.89
CA GLN A 41 0.52 -2.55 7.86
C GLN A 41 1.62 -1.86 8.68
N GLY A 42 2.25 -0.80 8.18
CA GLY A 42 3.32 -0.13 8.91
C GLY A 42 2.86 0.74 10.08
N ASP A 43 1.57 1.09 10.15
CA ASP A 43 1.02 2.05 11.12
C ASP A 43 -0.36 1.64 11.69
N ASP A 44 -0.74 0.38 11.54
CA ASP A 44 -2.03 -0.14 12.00
C ASP A 44 -3.26 0.56 11.39
N VAL A 45 -3.17 0.97 10.12
CA VAL A 45 -4.25 1.69 9.40
C VAL A 45 -4.59 3.05 10.00
N ALA A 46 -3.66 3.68 10.73
CA ALA A 46 -3.88 5.00 11.31
C ALA A 46 -3.98 6.09 10.21
N GLY A 47 -3.10 6.04 9.22
CA GLY A 47 -2.91 7.12 8.25
C GLY A 47 -2.36 8.39 8.90
N PHE A 48 -2.29 9.47 8.11
CA PHE A 48 -1.74 10.76 8.53
C PHE A 48 -2.78 11.89 8.55
N GLU A 49 -4.01 11.62 8.12
CA GLU A 49 -5.14 12.55 8.24
C GLU A 49 -5.54 12.79 9.70
N ASN A 50 -5.61 11.72 10.49
CA ASN A 50 -5.96 11.76 11.91
C ASN A 50 -5.32 10.56 12.66
N PRO A 51 -4.00 10.58 12.89
CA PRO A 51 -3.25 9.41 13.38
C PRO A 51 -3.65 8.95 14.79
N GLU A 52 -4.27 9.83 15.59
CA GLU A 52 -4.80 9.53 16.93
C GLU A 52 -6.26 9.03 16.90
N GLY A 53 -6.88 9.02 15.71
CA GLY A 53 -8.25 8.56 15.51
C GLY A 53 -8.39 7.05 15.68
N SER A 54 -9.58 6.60 16.08
CA SER A 54 -9.88 5.17 16.14
C SER A 54 -10.11 4.59 14.74
N LEU A 55 -9.61 3.38 14.52
CA LEU A 55 -9.95 2.59 13.34
C LEU A 55 -11.42 2.13 13.43
N THR A 56 -12.21 2.39 12.37
CA THR A 56 -13.62 2.04 12.28
C THR A 56 -13.94 1.40 10.92
N GLY A 57 -15.22 1.15 10.63
CA GLY A 57 -15.65 0.53 9.37
C GLY A 57 -15.66 -1.00 9.40
N GLY A 58 -15.66 -1.60 10.59
CA GLY A 58 -15.72 -3.06 10.78
C GLY A 58 -14.37 -3.77 10.67
N ILE A 59 -13.27 -3.02 10.60
CA ILE A 59 -11.90 -3.54 10.59
C ILE A 59 -11.16 -3.11 11.85
N GLN A 60 -10.18 -3.92 12.26
CA GLN A 60 -9.39 -3.68 13.46
C GLN A 60 -7.95 -4.16 13.24
N ALA A 61 -6.98 -3.41 13.76
CA ALA A 61 -5.63 -3.90 14.03
C ALA A 61 -5.56 -4.34 15.50
N THR A 62 -4.99 -5.51 15.75
CA THR A 62 -4.97 -6.10 17.10
C THR A 62 -3.55 -6.32 17.60
N GLY A 63 -3.34 -6.13 18.90
CA GLY A 63 -2.03 -6.19 19.53
C GLY A 63 -1.44 -4.80 19.74
N ASN A 64 -0.50 -4.69 20.69
CA ASN A 64 0.15 -3.44 21.07
C ASN A 64 1.67 -3.53 20.87
N TYR A 65 2.10 -4.09 19.72
CA TYR A 65 3.53 -4.19 19.43
C TYR A 65 4.11 -2.78 19.23
N PRO A 66 5.21 -2.41 19.91
CA PRO A 66 5.74 -1.06 19.81
C PRO A 66 6.42 -0.81 18.46
N GLY A 67 6.56 0.46 18.08
CA GLY A 67 7.38 0.87 16.93
C GLY A 67 6.63 1.07 15.61
N LYS A 68 5.30 1.11 15.62
CA LYS A 68 4.52 1.49 14.44
C LYS A 68 4.92 2.88 13.92
N ALA A 69 4.93 3.06 12.61
CA ALA A 69 5.21 4.33 11.98
C ALA A 69 4.14 5.37 12.35
N ARG A 70 4.56 6.62 12.55
CA ARG A 70 3.67 7.73 12.96
C ARG A 70 3.53 8.81 11.90
N ASN A 71 4.32 8.73 10.83
CA ASN A 71 4.34 9.68 9.73
C ASN A 71 4.90 9.02 8.47
N ALA A 72 4.76 9.70 7.32
CA ALA A 72 5.18 9.17 6.03
C ALA A 72 6.70 8.90 5.94
N THR A 73 7.53 9.65 6.67
CA THR A 73 8.98 9.45 6.68
C THR A 73 9.36 8.16 7.41
N GLU A 74 8.79 7.92 8.59
CA GLU A 74 8.96 6.66 9.32
C GLU A 74 8.44 5.48 8.48
N LEU A 75 7.24 5.61 7.91
CA LEU A 75 6.64 4.55 7.11
C LEU A 75 7.48 4.19 5.88
N ARG A 76 8.05 5.18 5.20
CA ARG A 76 8.98 4.94 4.07
C ARG A 76 10.25 4.21 4.52
N ALA A 77 10.82 4.55 5.68
CA ALA A 77 11.99 3.86 6.21
C ALA A 77 11.68 2.40 6.55
N ASP A 78 10.51 2.14 7.16
CA ASP A 78 10.05 0.78 7.46
C ASP A 78 9.82 -0.03 6.18
N LEU A 79 9.21 0.60 5.16
CA LEU A 79 9.03 0.02 3.84
C LEU A 79 10.37 -0.30 3.19
N GLU A 80 11.35 0.62 3.18
CA GLU A 80 12.69 0.37 2.64
C GLU A 80 13.35 -0.83 3.32
N LYS A 81 13.21 -0.95 4.65
CA LYS A 81 13.72 -2.10 5.37
C LYS A 81 13.05 -3.39 4.91
N ALA A 82 11.72 -3.41 4.79
CA ALA A 82 11.00 -4.59 4.30
C ALA A 82 11.37 -4.93 2.85
N LEU A 83 11.45 -3.93 1.97
CA LEU A 83 11.81 -4.09 0.56
C LEU A 83 13.20 -4.69 0.38
N SER A 84 14.16 -4.35 1.27
CA SER A 84 15.52 -4.92 1.24
C SER A 84 15.59 -6.41 1.57
N LEU A 85 14.54 -6.96 2.20
CA LEU A 85 14.47 -8.36 2.65
C LEU A 85 13.58 -9.24 1.75
N ILE A 86 12.84 -8.65 0.83
CA ILE A 86 11.90 -9.35 -0.05
C ILE A 86 12.47 -9.33 -1.49
N PRO A 87 12.71 -10.48 -2.14
CA PRO A 87 13.20 -10.50 -3.52
C PRO A 87 12.11 -10.12 -4.54
N GLY A 88 12.52 -9.89 -5.79
CA GLY A 88 11.61 -9.74 -6.92
C GLY A 88 10.92 -8.36 -7.03
N PRO A 89 10.08 -8.19 -8.06
CA PRO A 89 9.38 -6.94 -8.33
C PRO A 89 8.30 -6.65 -7.27
N LYS A 90 8.18 -5.39 -6.88
CA LYS A 90 7.23 -4.94 -5.87
C LYS A 90 6.52 -3.66 -6.29
N ARG A 91 5.34 -3.45 -5.75
CA ARG A 91 4.56 -2.20 -5.82
C ARG A 91 4.17 -1.80 -4.40
N LEU A 92 3.79 -0.55 -4.22
CA LEU A 92 3.19 -0.08 -2.97
C LEU A 92 1.74 0.31 -3.23
N ASN A 93 0.84 -0.23 -2.42
CA ASN A 93 -0.58 0.11 -2.45
C ASN A 93 -0.90 1.11 -1.35
N LEU A 94 -1.26 2.33 -1.76
CA LEU A 94 -1.55 3.45 -0.86
C LEU A 94 -3.04 3.60 -0.60
N HIS A 95 -3.39 4.03 0.60
CA HIS A 95 -4.72 4.55 0.91
C HIS A 95 -4.72 6.09 0.92
N ALA A 96 -5.86 6.71 0.64
CA ALA A 96 -5.99 8.17 0.61
C ALA A 96 -5.64 8.85 1.95
N ILE A 97 -5.85 8.18 3.08
CA ILE A 97 -5.48 8.70 4.41
C ILE A 97 -3.96 8.81 4.63
N TYR A 98 -3.12 8.29 3.72
CA TYR A 98 -1.66 8.43 3.75
C TYR A 98 -1.15 9.66 3.00
N LEU A 99 -2.05 10.61 2.71
CA LEU A 99 -1.67 11.90 2.14
C LEU A 99 -0.67 12.66 3.04
N GLU A 100 0.17 13.47 2.43
CA GLU A 100 1.09 14.38 3.11
C GLU A 100 0.64 15.83 2.87
N SER A 101 0.32 16.55 3.95
CA SER A 101 -0.07 17.96 3.93
C SER A 101 0.26 18.62 5.27
N ASP A 102 0.65 19.90 5.23
CA ASP A 102 0.89 20.71 6.43
C ASP A 102 -0.41 21.17 7.11
N THR A 103 -1.52 21.12 6.36
CA THR A 103 -2.86 21.49 6.85
C THR A 103 -3.86 20.36 6.62
N PRO A 104 -4.90 20.24 7.45
CA PRO A 104 -5.95 19.25 7.23
C PRO A 104 -6.61 19.43 5.87
N VAL A 105 -6.75 18.33 5.12
CA VAL A 105 -7.40 18.32 3.81
C VAL A 105 -8.62 17.42 3.89
N ALA A 106 -9.80 17.96 3.58
CA ALA A 106 -11.01 17.15 3.48
C ALA A 106 -10.85 16.08 2.38
N ARG A 107 -11.39 14.87 2.61
CA ARG A 107 -11.25 13.75 1.69
C ARG A 107 -11.76 14.03 0.27
N ASP A 108 -12.81 14.85 0.13
CA ASP A 108 -13.34 15.29 -1.16
C ASP A 108 -12.53 16.41 -1.83
N GLN A 109 -11.46 16.89 -1.18
CA GLN A 109 -10.53 17.90 -1.69
C GLN A 109 -9.10 17.39 -1.88
N ILE A 110 -8.88 16.08 -1.74
CA ILE A 110 -7.57 15.46 -1.99
C ILE A 110 -7.14 15.65 -3.46
N LYS A 111 -5.86 15.93 -3.66
CA LYS A 111 -5.24 16.23 -4.95
C LYS A 111 -3.91 15.46 -5.11
N PRO A 112 -3.39 15.32 -6.34
CA PRO A 112 -2.10 14.69 -6.60
C PRO A 112 -0.93 15.30 -5.81
N GLU A 113 -0.96 16.60 -5.53
CA GLU A 113 0.11 17.28 -4.77
C GLU A 113 0.33 16.71 -3.36
N HIS A 114 -0.71 16.17 -2.73
CA HIS A 114 -0.60 15.53 -1.42
C HIS A 114 0.08 14.16 -1.45
N PHE A 115 0.38 13.62 -2.64
CA PHE A 115 1.10 12.36 -2.85
C PHE A 115 2.41 12.54 -3.61
N LYS A 116 2.84 13.78 -3.87
CA LYS A 116 4.06 14.07 -4.65
C LYS A 116 5.31 13.39 -4.07
N ASN A 117 5.41 13.32 -2.74
CA ASN A 117 6.53 12.71 -2.03
C ASN A 117 6.50 11.19 -2.21
N TRP A 118 5.32 10.56 -2.12
CA TRP A 118 5.15 9.14 -2.43
C TRP A 118 5.52 8.79 -3.87
N VAL A 119 5.11 9.60 -4.84
CA VAL A 119 5.46 9.40 -6.26
C VAL A 119 6.96 9.54 -6.47
N ALA A 120 7.59 10.56 -5.91
CA ALA A 120 9.04 10.76 -6.00
C ALA A 120 9.81 9.60 -5.36
N TRP A 121 9.41 9.18 -4.16
CA TRP A 121 10.01 8.06 -3.45
C TRP A 121 9.86 6.73 -4.21
N ALA A 122 8.67 6.46 -4.76
CA ALA A 122 8.42 5.26 -5.54
C ALA A 122 9.25 5.23 -6.83
N LYS A 123 9.39 6.37 -7.53
CA LYS A 123 10.26 6.51 -8.71
C LYS A 123 11.72 6.22 -8.35
N ALA A 124 12.22 6.75 -7.23
CA ALA A 124 13.59 6.50 -6.76
C ALA A 124 13.85 5.01 -6.46
N HIS A 125 12.84 4.30 -5.95
CA HIS A 125 12.91 2.88 -5.62
C HIS A 125 12.43 1.93 -6.73
N LYS A 126 12.11 2.46 -7.92
CA LYS A 126 11.56 1.69 -9.06
C LYS A 126 10.29 0.89 -8.71
N LEU A 127 9.46 1.44 -7.84
CA LEU A 127 8.19 0.87 -7.45
C LEU A 127 7.06 1.45 -8.30
N GLY A 128 6.11 0.59 -8.65
CA GLY A 128 4.80 1.06 -9.08
C GLY A 128 3.92 1.40 -7.88
N LEU A 129 3.00 2.35 -8.05
CA LEU A 129 2.01 2.71 -7.04
C LEU A 129 0.61 2.24 -7.45
N ASP A 130 -0.10 1.66 -6.49
CA ASP A 130 -1.54 1.42 -6.49
C ASP A 130 -2.22 2.37 -5.48
N PHE A 131 -3.54 2.53 -5.60
CA PHE A 131 -4.25 3.52 -4.78
C PHE A 131 -5.66 3.07 -4.43
N ASN A 132 -6.07 3.40 -3.21
CA ASN A 132 -7.40 3.17 -2.69
C ASN A 132 -7.98 4.46 -2.10
N PRO A 133 -9.24 4.79 -2.40
CA PRO A 133 -9.96 5.76 -1.61
C PRO A 133 -10.19 5.23 -0.19
N SER A 134 -10.29 6.13 0.79
CA SER A 134 -10.57 5.76 2.18
C SER A 134 -11.99 6.18 2.56
N CYS A 135 -12.87 5.19 2.73
CA CYS A 135 -14.31 5.40 3.04
C CYS A 135 -14.70 4.91 4.45
N PHE A 136 -13.76 4.99 5.39
CA PHE A 136 -13.92 4.56 6.80
C PHE A 136 -13.13 5.49 7.72
N SER A 137 -13.28 5.37 9.04
CA SER A 137 -12.57 6.24 10.01
C SER A 137 -12.78 7.73 9.73
N HIS A 138 -14.03 8.10 9.48
CA HIS A 138 -14.44 9.46 9.20
C HIS A 138 -15.81 9.73 9.84
N PRO A 139 -16.09 10.96 10.32
CA PRO A 139 -17.40 11.30 10.89
C PRO A 139 -18.57 10.95 9.95
N LEU A 140 -18.42 11.20 8.65
CA LEU A 140 -19.44 10.90 7.63
C LEU A 140 -19.54 9.41 7.23
N SER A 141 -18.83 8.52 7.91
CA SER A 141 -19.01 7.05 7.81
C SER A 141 -19.45 6.43 9.13
N ALA A 142 -19.71 7.23 10.17
CA ALA A 142 -20.01 6.74 11.51
C ALA A 142 -21.31 5.91 11.59
N ASP A 143 -22.29 6.23 10.74
CA ASP A 143 -23.57 5.51 10.65
C ASP A 143 -23.44 4.14 9.95
N GLY A 144 -22.24 3.74 9.55
CA GLY A 144 -21.97 2.45 8.90
C GLY A 144 -22.25 2.43 7.40
N PHE A 145 -22.72 3.53 6.81
CA PHE A 145 -22.94 3.67 5.37
C PHE A 145 -22.15 4.84 4.80
N THR A 146 -21.72 4.71 3.53
CA THR A 146 -21.01 5.77 2.78
C THR A 146 -21.67 6.03 1.43
N LEU A 147 -21.25 5.34 0.37
CA LEU A 147 -21.83 5.46 -0.97
C LEU A 147 -23.29 5.01 -1.05
N ALA A 148 -23.72 4.19 -0.08
CA ALA A 148 -25.09 3.70 0.05
C ALA A 148 -25.87 4.42 1.17
N HIS A 149 -25.38 5.55 1.67
CA HIS A 149 -26.04 6.29 2.76
C HIS A 149 -27.41 6.85 2.32
N ALA A 150 -28.40 6.89 3.22
CA ALA A 150 -29.72 7.42 2.90
C ALA A 150 -29.72 8.95 2.69
N ASP A 151 -28.94 9.68 3.50
CA ASP A 151 -28.71 11.12 3.33
C ASP A 151 -27.93 11.43 2.04
N ASP A 152 -28.53 12.25 1.18
CA ASP A 152 -27.96 12.69 -0.09
C ASP A 152 -26.65 13.46 0.06
N ASN A 153 -26.50 14.27 1.12
CA ASN A 153 -25.28 15.05 1.34
C ASN A 153 -24.09 14.15 1.68
N ILE A 154 -24.34 13.08 2.46
CA ILE A 154 -23.31 12.10 2.82
C ILE A 154 -22.89 11.28 1.59
N ARG A 155 -23.84 10.80 0.79
CA ARG A 155 -23.49 10.11 -0.47
C ARG A 155 -22.70 11.02 -1.41
N GLN A 156 -23.16 12.25 -1.62
CA GLN A 156 -22.47 13.20 -2.51
C GLN A 156 -21.06 13.52 -2.02
N PHE A 157 -20.83 13.60 -0.70
CA PHE A 157 -19.48 13.74 -0.15
C PHE A 157 -18.60 12.55 -0.54
N TRP A 158 -19.08 11.32 -0.36
CA TRP A 158 -18.32 10.12 -0.71
C TRP A 158 -18.12 9.96 -2.22
N ASP A 159 -19.11 10.32 -3.04
CA ASP A 159 -18.98 10.34 -4.50
C ASP A 159 -17.89 11.33 -4.95
N ARG A 160 -17.89 12.55 -4.42
CA ARG A 160 -16.81 13.53 -4.68
C ARG A 160 -15.46 13.04 -4.16
N SER A 161 -15.45 12.42 -2.97
CA SER A 161 -14.26 11.81 -2.37
C SER A 161 -13.67 10.71 -3.25
N LEU A 162 -14.48 9.86 -3.87
CA LEU A 162 -14.00 8.86 -4.82
C LEU A 162 -13.43 9.49 -6.09
N GLN A 163 -14.08 10.55 -6.58
CA GLN A 163 -13.61 11.27 -7.76
C GLN A 163 -12.26 11.93 -7.49
N SER A 164 -12.13 12.69 -6.40
CA SER A 164 -10.89 13.39 -6.00
C SER A 164 -9.73 12.42 -5.75
N GLN A 165 -10.03 11.21 -5.27
CA GLN A 165 -9.09 10.14 -4.97
C GLN A 165 -8.88 9.17 -6.15
N SER A 166 -9.43 9.48 -7.33
CA SER A 166 -9.30 8.57 -8.47
C SER A 166 -7.90 8.64 -9.09
N PRO A 167 -7.27 7.49 -9.40
CA PRO A 167 -6.02 7.45 -10.17
C PRO A 167 -6.13 8.12 -11.55
N ARG A 168 -7.36 8.26 -12.09
CA ARG A 168 -7.62 8.96 -13.35
C ARG A 168 -7.29 10.46 -13.29
N LEU A 169 -7.26 11.05 -12.10
CA LEU A 169 -6.85 12.43 -11.88
C LEU A 169 -5.32 12.62 -11.77
N GLY A 170 -4.54 11.56 -12.01
CA GLY A 170 -3.08 11.66 -12.08
C GLY A 170 -2.36 11.62 -10.73
N ILE A 171 -3.03 11.16 -9.65
CA ILE A 171 -2.40 11.02 -8.31
C ILE A 171 -1.11 10.20 -8.35
N LEU A 172 -1.06 9.20 -9.23
CA LEU A 172 0.08 8.28 -9.37
C LEU A 172 0.90 8.47 -10.65
N ARG A 173 0.70 9.58 -11.39
CA ARG A 173 1.46 9.88 -12.61
C ARG A 173 2.69 10.74 -12.29
#